data_AF-X1NG09-F1
#
_entry.id   AF-X1NG09-F1
#
_cell.length_a   1.000
_cell.length_b   1.000
_cell.length_c   1.000
_cell.angle_alpha   90.00
_cell.angle_beta   90.00
_cell.angle_gamma   90.00
#
_symmetry.space_group_name_H-M   'P 1'
#
loop_
_entity.id
_entity.type
_entity.pdbx_description
1 polymer ?
#
loop_
_entity_poly.entity_id
_entity_poly.type
_entity_poly.pdbx_seq_one_letter_code
_entity_poly.pdbx_strand_id
1 'polypeptide(L)'
;MSNLLAGLCTFDSRLPQGAPTSPTLANLAFLPIDLALQDLAKGWDCIYTRYADDIAFSGDIVFYRKHMKKVSKIVRQWGFHINYKKSRIIGSGGRQILAGLVVNTSGLPPRYKRRRWRAIYHQASLEPTKYLGQSSKLKGTAAFVNEYNNELATNYFNIADKIAELE
;
A
#
# COMPACT_ATOMS: atom_id res chain seq x y z
N MET A 1 30.89 7.57 -13.80
CA MET A 1 29.82 6.62 -14.14
C MET A 1 28.53 6.88 -13.34
N SER A 2 28.58 6.96 -12.01
CA SER A 2 27.40 7.19 -11.15
C SER A 2 26.61 8.47 -11.49
N ASN A 3 27.28 9.61 -11.67
CA ASN A 3 26.60 10.88 -11.98
C ASN A 3 25.90 10.89 -13.34
N LEU A 4 26.45 10.19 -14.34
CA LEU A 4 25.82 10.04 -15.65
C LEU A 4 24.54 9.21 -15.55
N LEU A 5 24.61 8.07 -14.85
CA LEU A 5 23.44 7.21 -14.63
C LEU A 5 22.37 7.93 -13.80
N ALA A 6 22.77 8.68 -12.77
CA ALA A 6 21.85 9.52 -12.00
C ALA A 6 21.18 10.58 -12.88
N GLY A 7 21.95 11.26 -13.75
CA GLY A 7 21.42 12.25 -14.69
C GLY A 7 20.45 11.66 -15.72
N LEU A 8 20.70 10.44 -16.19
CA LEU A 8 19.80 9.74 -17.14
C LEU A 8 18.52 9.20 -16.46
N CYS A 9 18.60 8.85 -15.18
CA CYS A 9 17.48 8.25 -14.45
C CYS A 9 16.66 9.26 -13.63
N THR A 10 17.05 10.54 -13.61
CA THR A 10 16.34 11.59 -12.86
C THR A 10 15.89 12.71 -13.77
N PHE A 11 14.76 13.31 -13.43
CA PHE A 11 14.22 14.52 -14.03
C PHE A 11 13.97 15.53 -12.91
N ASP A 12 14.46 16.77 -13.05
CA ASP A 12 14.44 17.79 -11.99
C ASP A 12 14.96 17.28 -10.63
N SER A 13 16.07 16.54 -10.66
CA SER A 13 16.71 15.92 -9.49
C SER A 13 15.80 14.94 -8.72
N ARG A 14 14.78 14.37 -9.37
CA ARG A 14 13.86 13.40 -8.80
C ARG A 14 13.74 12.18 -9.70
N LEU A 15 13.42 11.03 -9.09
CA LEU A 15 13.08 9.84 -9.86
C LEU A 15 11.71 10.05 -10.54
N PRO A 16 11.61 9.89 -11.87
CA PRO A 16 10.35 10.06 -12.58
C PRO A 16 9.35 8.96 -12.20
N GLN A 17 8.09 9.33 -12.02
CA GLN A 17 7.01 8.38 -11.77
C GLN A 17 6.71 7.58 -13.04
N GLY A 18 6.67 6.25 -12.91
CA GLY A 18 6.40 5.34 -14.03
C GLY A 18 7.64 4.86 -14.79
N ALA A 19 8.84 5.40 -14.52
CA ALA A 19 10.05 4.84 -15.12
C ALA A 19 10.40 3.49 -14.47
N PRO A 20 10.79 2.47 -15.27
CA PRO A 20 11.03 1.12 -14.76
C PRO A 20 12.25 1.03 -13.82
N THR A 21 13.18 1.98 -13.91
CA THR A 21 14.38 2.04 -13.05
C THR A 21 14.10 2.70 -11.69
N SER A 22 13.09 3.55 -11.59
CA SER A 22 12.80 4.35 -10.39
C SER A 22 12.57 3.50 -9.13
N PRO A 23 11.79 2.39 -9.14
CA PRO A 23 11.59 1.59 -7.93
C PRO A 23 12.89 1.00 -7.37
N THR A 24 13.75 0.48 -8.25
CA THR A 24 15.05 -0.10 -7.87
C THR A 24 15.98 0.97 -7.30
N LEU A 25 16.05 2.14 -7.95
CA LEU A 25 16.87 3.26 -7.47
C LEU A 25 16.36 3.81 -6.14
N ALA A 26 15.04 3.89 -5.95
CA ALA A 26 14.45 4.31 -4.68
C ALA A 26 14.82 3.34 -3.55
N ASN A 27 14.77 2.02 -3.78
CA ASN A 27 15.19 1.03 -2.81
C ASN A 27 16.68 1.12 -2.48
N LEU A 28 17.53 1.30 -3.50
CA LEU A 28 18.98 1.46 -3.29
C LEU A 28 19.29 2.71 -2.46
N ALA A 29 18.64 3.83 -2.77
CA ALA A 29 18.80 5.08 -2.02
C ALA A 29 18.32 4.97 -0.56
N PHE A 30 17.32 4.13 -0.30
CA PHE A 30 16.74 3.95 1.04
C PHE A 30 17.49 2.91 1.89
N LEU A 31 18.34 2.06 1.30
CA LEU A 31 19.03 0.97 1.98
C LEU A 31 19.76 1.38 3.28
N PRO A 32 20.52 2.50 3.33
CA PRO A 32 21.17 2.92 4.58
C PRO A 32 20.18 3.27 5.69
N ILE A 33 19.01 3.80 5.33
CA ILE A 33 17.91 4.12 6.24
C ILE A 33 17.27 2.83 6.74
N ASP A 34 17.03 1.88 5.84
CA ASP A 34 16.50 0.55 6.19
C ASP A 34 17.39 -0.13 7.23
N LEU A 35 18.71 -0.13 7.04
CA LEU A 35 19.65 -0.71 8.00
C LEU A 35 19.57 -0.03 9.38
N ALA A 36 19.55 1.30 9.42
CA ALA A 36 19.44 2.05 10.67
C ALA A 36 18.10 1.84 11.39
N LEU A 37 17.00 1.74 10.64
CA LEU A 37 15.67 1.47 11.18
C LEU A 37 15.53 0.02 11.64
N GLN A 38 16.15 -0.93 10.94
CA GLN A 38 16.21 -2.34 11.34
C GLN A 38 16.97 -2.50 12.66
N ASP A 39 18.11 -1.83 12.83
CA ASP A 39 18.87 -1.88 14.08
C ASP A 39 18.13 -1.19 15.24
N LEU A 40 17.43 -0.10 14.94
CA LEU A 40 16.53 0.53 15.92
C LEU A 40 15.41 -0.44 16.36
N ALA A 41 14.83 -1.19 15.42
CA ALA A 41 13.79 -2.16 15.69
C ALA A 41 14.28 -3.29 16.58
N LYS A 42 15.46 -3.85 16.29
CA LYS A 42 16.13 -4.84 17.15
C LYS A 42 16.33 -4.31 18.57
N GLY A 43 16.80 -3.07 18.71
CA GLY A 43 17.00 -2.44 20.01
C GLY A 43 15.71 -2.18 20.80
N TRP A 44 14.54 -2.29 20.16
CA TRP A 44 13.23 -2.22 20.81
C TRP A 44 12.53 -3.58 20.89
N ASP A 45 13.16 -4.67 20.46
CA ASP A 45 12.51 -5.98 20.36
C ASP A 45 11.22 -5.94 19.52
N CYS A 46 11.32 -5.34 18.33
CA CYS A 46 10.23 -5.26 17.37
C CYS A 46 10.71 -5.50 15.94
N ILE A 47 9.76 -5.71 15.04
CA ILE A 47 9.99 -6.00 13.63
C ILE A 47 9.78 -4.72 12.82
N TYR A 48 10.75 -4.42 11.97
CA TYR A 48 10.66 -3.40 10.95
C TYR A 48 10.27 -4.02 9.61
N THR A 49 9.33 -3.38 8.90
CA THR A 49 9.00 -3.71 7.51
C THR A 49 8.81 -2.43 6.71
N ARG A 50 9.20 -2.46 5.42
CA ARG A 50 8.99 -1.35 4.48
C ARG A 50 8.39 -1.87 3.18
N TYR A 51 7.38 -1.18 2.68
CA TYR A 51 6.84 -1.35 1.34
C TYR A 51 6.80 0.01 0.65
N ALA A 52 7.65 0.21 -0.36
CA ALA A 52 7.87 1.53 -0.98
C ALA A 52 8.16 2.61 0.09
N ASP A 53 7.29 3.60 0.26
CA ASP A 53 7.36 4.67 1.25
C ASP A 53 6.64 4.35 2.57
N ASP A 54 5.83 3.29 2.62
CA ASP A 54 5.16 2.84 3.83
C ASP A 54 6.13 2.06 4.73
N ILE A 55 6.32 2.57 5.95
CA ILE A 55 7.16 1.97 6.99
C ILE A 55 6.27 1.53 8.15
N ALA A 56 6.47 0.29 8.62
CA ALA A 56 5.78 -0.26 9.78
C ALA A 56 6.76 -0.83 10.80
N PHE A 57 6.43 -0.62 12.07
CA PHE A 57 7.06 -1.26 13.22
C PHE A 57 5.97 -2.04 13.97
N SER A 58 6.23 -3.30 14.30
CA SER A 58 5.29 -4.18 14.99
C SER A 58 5.99 -5.07 16.01
N GLY A 59 5.37 -5.31 17.16
CA GLY A 59 5.88 -6.18 18.22
C GLY A 59 5.03 -6.04 19.47
N ASP A 60 5.38 -6.78 20.52
CA ASP A 60 4.64 -6.80 21.79
C ASP A 60 4.91 -5.55 22.65
N ILE A 61 5.86 -4.71 22.25
CA ILE A 61 6.15 -3.46 22.94
C ILE A 61 5.02 -2.44 22.81
N VAL A 62 4.91 -1.60 23.83
CA VAL A 62 4.05 -0.42 23.76
C VAL A 62 4.80 0.72 23.06
N PHE A 63 4.29 1.10 21.89
CA PHE A 63 4.82 2.26 21.17
C PHE A 63 4.33 3.58 21.78
N TYR A 64 5.23 4.56 21.85
CA TYR A 64 4.94 5.92 22.33
C TYR A 64 5.45 6.95 21.33
N ARG A 65 5.05 8.22 21.49
CA ARG A 65 5.49 9.32 20.62
C ARG A 65 7.02 9.46 20.55
N LYS A 66 7.76 9.05 21.60
CA LYS A 66 9.23 9.03 21.60
C LYS A 66 9.82 8.09 20.54
N HIS A 67 9.18 6.96 20.27
CA HIS A 67 9.61 6.01 19.22
C HIS A 67 9.45 6.65 17.83
N MET A 68 8.30 7.26 17.56
CA MET A 68 8.09 8.01 16.31
C MET A 68 9.10 9.16 16.13
N LYS A 69 9.46 9.86 17.21
CA LYS A 69 10.50 10.91 17.15
C LYS A 69 11.87 10.33 16.77
N LYS A 70 12.24 9.16 17.31
CA LYS A 70 13.50 8.47 16.96
C LYS A 70 13.52 8.03 15.49
N VAL A 71 12.45 7.39 15.00
CA VAL A 71 12.30 7.03 13.58
C VAL A 71 12.41 8.29 12.71
N SER A 72 11.69 9.36 13.07
CA SER A 72 11.75 10.62 12.34
C SER A 72 13.14 11.25 12.32
N LYS A 73 13.93 11.10 13.39
CA LYS A 73 15.29 11.64 13.44
C LYS A 73 16.17 10.94 12.42
N ILE A 74 16.10 9.61 12.35
CA ILE A 74 16.85 8.81 11.38
C ILE A 74 16.45 9.21 9.95
N VAL A 75 15.15 9.18 9.63
CA VAL A 75 14.66 9.51 8.28
C VAL A 75 15.08 10.93 7.85
N ARG A 76 15.03 11.91 8.76
CA ARG A 76 15.45 13.30 8.47
C ARG A 76 16.95 13.47 8.25
N GLN A 77 17.81 12.64 8.85
CA GLN A 77 19.26 12.70 8.63
C GLN A 77 19.61 12.43 7.16
N TRP A 78 18.75 11.72 6.43
CA TRP A 78 18.93 11.40 5.02
C TRP A 78 18.07 12.28 4.09
N GLY A 79 17.54 13.40 4.59
CA GLY A 79 16.77 14.36 3.78
C GLY A 79 15.28 14.01 3.56
N PHE A 80 14.80 12.91 4.13
CA PHE A 80 13.40 12.49 4.01
C PHE A 80 12.53 13.04 5.16
N HIS A 81 11.22 13.11 4.93
CA HIS A 81 10.26 13.67 5.87
C HIS A 81 9.11 12.70 6.14
N ILE A 82 8.74 12.54 7.41
CA ILE A 82 7.60 11.72 7.81
C ILE A 82 6.30 12.53 7.68
N ASN A 83 5.30 11.93 7.05
CA ASN A 83 3.94 12.49 7.02
C ASN A 83 3.19 12.18 8.32
N TYR A 84 3.34 13.03 9.34
CA TYR A 84 2.68 12.85 10.64
C TYR A 84 1.15 12.81 10.56
N LYS A 85 0.53 13.42 9.54
CA LYS A 85 -0.92 13.35 9.33
C LYS A 85 -1.36 11.92 8.98
N LYS A 86 -0.49 11.10 8.39
CA LYS A 86 -0.76 9.69 8.07
C LYS A 86 -0.15 8.70 9.07
N SER A 87 0.87 9.10 9.83
CA SER A 87 1.53 8.21 10.81
C SER A 87 0.69 7.98 12.07
N ARG A 88 0.60 6.74 12.55
CA ARG A 88 -0.19 6.36 13.73
C ARG A 88 0.55 5.35 14.59
N ILE A 89 0.19 5.31 15.87
CA ILE A 89 0.51 4.22 16.79
C ILE A 89 -0.83 3.56 17.13
N ILE A 90 -0.91 2.25 16.92
CA ILE A 90 -2.17 1.50 17.06
C ILE A 90 -1.88 0.22 17.86
N GLY A 91 -2.55 0.05 19.00
CA GLY A 91 -2.47 -1.18 19.79
C GLY A 91 -3.30 -2.32 19.18
N SER A 92 -3.17 -3.52 19.74
CA SER A 92 -3.85 -4.74 19.25
C SER A 92 -5.37 -4.66 19.27
N GLY A 93 -5.96 -3.92 20.22
CA GLY A 93 -7.41 -3.67 20.29
C GLY A 93 -7.95 -2.73 19.21
N GLY A 94 -7.07 -2.00 18.51
CA GLY A 94 -7.44 -1.12 17.40
C GLY A 94 -7.34 -1.83 16.05
N ARG A 95 -8.12 -1.39 15.06
CA ARG A 95 -7.94 -1.86 13.68
C ARG A 95 -6.64 -1.30 13.09
N GLN A 96 -5.71 -2.19 12.80
CA GLN A 96 -4.43 -1.93 12.14
C GLN A 96 -4.62 -2.15 10.64
N ILE A 97 -4.37 -1.10 9.86
CA ILE A 97 -4.44 -1.14 8.39
C ILE A 97 -3.06 -0.80 7.85
N LEU A 98 -2.50 -1.68 7.03
CA LEU A 98 -1.23 -1.48 6.32
C LEU A 98 -1.44 -1.84 4.85
N ALA A 99 -0.92 -1.02 3.93
CA ALA A 99 -1.12 -1.19 2.47
C ALA A 99 -2.61 -1.42 2.06
N GLY A 100 -3.56 -0.88 2.83
CA GLY A 100 -4.99 -1.04 2.58
C GLY A 100 -5.61 -2.37 3.05
N LEU A 101 -4.85 -3.20 3.75
CA LEU A 101 -5.25 -4.49 4.32
C LEU A 101 -5.30 -4.43 5.84
N VAL A 102 -6.26 -5.14 6.45
CA VAL A 102 -6.35 -5.29 7.90
C VAL A 102 -5.38 -6.39 8.33
N VAL A 103 -4.34 -5.98 9.07
CA VAL A 103 -3.25 -6.89 9.47
C VAL A 103 -3.47 -7.58 10.81
N ASN A 104 -4.49 -7.18 11.59
CA ASN A 104 -4.79 -7.82 12.88
C ASN A 104 -5.17 -9.31 12.76
N THR A 105 -5.71 -9.74 11.62
CA THR A 105 -6.34 -11.07 11.49
C THR A 105 -5.91 -11.82 10.24
N SER A 106 -6.29 -11.33 9.06
CA SER A 106 -6.38 -12.16 7.85
C SER A 106 -5.98 -11.44 6.58
N GLY A 107 -5.36 -10.25 6.69
CA GLY A 107 -4.88 -9.50 5.52
C GLY A 107 -5.99 -9.04 4.59
N LEU A 108 -7.25 -9.00 5.04
CA LEU A 108 -8.39 -8.64 4.19
C LEU A 108 -8.60 -7.12 4.12
N PRO A 109 -9.19 -6.60 3.04
CA PRO A 109 -9.64 -5.22 3.01
C PRO A 109 -10.66 -4.92 4.12
N PRO A 110 -10.70 -3.68 4.62
CA PRO A 110 -11.68 -3.25 5.60
C PRO A 110 -13.11 -3.58 5.19
N ARG A 111 -13.95 -3.96 6.17
CA ARG A 111 -15.36 -4.37 5.93
C ARG A 111 -16.16 -3.34 5.12
N TYR A 112 -15.95 -2.04 5.33
CA TYR A 112 -16.65 -1.00 4.57
C TYR A 112 -16.29 -1.04 3.08
N LYS A 113 -15.03 -1.31 2.72
CA LYS A 113 -14.56 -1.43 1.34
C LYS A 113 -15.20 -2.64 0.67
N ARG A 114 -15.20 -3.79 1.35
CA ARG A 114 -15.87 -5.01 0.89
C ARG A 114 -17.38 -4.83 0.71
N ARG A 115 -18.05 -4.15 1.64
CA ARG A 115 -19.49 -3.81 1.52
C ARG A 115 -19.76 -2.90 0.32
N ARG A 116 -18.91 -1.90 0.11
CA ARG A 116 -19.03 -0.99 -1.04
C ARG A 116 -18.89 -1.75 -2.36
N TRP A 117 -17.90 -2.63 -2.48
CA TRP A 117 -17.75 -3.47 -3.68
C TRP A 117 -18.98 -4.34 -3.92
N ARG A 118 -19.48 -5.04 -2.89
CA ARG A 118 -20.73 -5.83 -3.00
C ARG A 118 -21.90 -5.00 -3.49
N ALA A 119 -22.08 -3.79 -2.96
CA ALA A 119 -23.15 -2.89 -3.39
C ALA A 119 -22.98 -2.46 -4.86
N ILE A 120 -21.76 -2.12 -5.28
CA ILE A 120 -21.46 -1.75 -6.68
C ILE A 120 -21.78 -2.92 -7.61
N TYR A 121 -21.30 -4.12 -7.31
CA TYR A 121 -21.53 -5.30 -8.15
C TYR A 121 -22.99 -5.73 -8.19
N HIS A 122 -23.69 -5.62 -7.06
CA HIS A 122 -25.13 -5.85 -7.02
C HIS A 122 -25.89 -4.87 -7.93
N GLN A 123 -25.61 -3.57 -7.82
CA GLN A 123 -26.23 -2.57 -8.71
C GLN A 123 -25.85 -2.79 -10.17
N ALA A 124 -24.59 -3.10 -10.46
CA ALA A 124 -24.11 -3.40 -11.81
C ALA A 124 -24.78 -4.63 -12.42
N SER A 125 -25.17 -5.62 -11.60
CA SER A 125 -25.93 -6.78 -12.06
C SER A 125 -27.40 -6.47 -12.39
N LEU A 126 -27.99 -5.44 -11.75
CA LEU A 126 -29.37 -5.02 -11.97
C LEU A 126 -29.50 -3.99 -13.10
N GLU A 127 -28.54 -3.05 -13.17
CA GLU A 127 -28.53 -1.94 -14.13
C GLU A 127 -27.17 -1.85 -14.85
N PRO A 128 -26.83 -2.80 -15.77
CA PRO A 128 -25.52 -2.83 -16.41
C PRO A 128 -25.18 -1.57 -17.21
N THR A 129 -26.19 -0.96 -17.86
CA THR A 129 -26.04 0.23 -18.70
C THR A 129 -25.52 1.46 -17.94
N LYS A 130 -25.74 1.53 -16.62
CA LYS A 130 -25.22 2.60 -15.75
C LYS A 130 -23.70 2.54 -15.58
N TYR A 131 -23.09 1.40 -15.87
CA TYR A 131 -21.68 1.12 -15.64
C TYR A 131 -20.87 0.97 -16.94
N LEU A 132 -21.44 1.34 -18.10
CA LEU A 132 -20.71 1.40 -19.36
C LEU A 132 -19.48 2.33 -19.24
N GLY A 133 -18.39 1.93 -19.88
CA GLY A 133 -17.07 2.55 -19.77
C GLY A 133 -16.33 2.25 -18.46
N GLN A 134 -16.90 1.42 -17.56
CA GLN A 134 -16.28 1.07 -16.28
C GLN A 134 -15.90 -0.41 -16.18
N SER A 135 -16.04 -1.19 -17.26
CA SER A 135 -15.69 -2.61 -17.30
C SER A 135 -14.30 -2.90 -16.76
N SER A 136 -13.27 -2.16 -17.20
CA SER A 136 -11.88 -2.35 -16.77
C SER A 136 -11.67 -2.09 -15.28
N LYS A 137 -12.36 -1.09 -14.72
CA LYS A 137 -12.30 -0.76 -13.29
C LYS A 137 -12.97 -1.84 -12.43
N LEU A 138 -14.09 -2.38 -12.90
CA LEU A 138 -14.74 -3.52 -12.27
C LEU A 138 -13.80 -4.73 -12.32
N LYS A 139 -13.28 -5.11 -13.49
CA LYS A 139 -12.31 -6.21 -13.63
C LYS A 139 -11.12 -6.09 -12.69
N GLY A 140 -10.53 -4.90 -12.53
CA GLY A 140 -9.46 -4.67 -11.56
C GLY A 140 -9.89 -4.91 -10.10
N THR A 141 -11.12 -4.53 -9.74
CA THR A 141 -11.69 -4.85 -8.43
C THR A 141 -11.94 -6.36 -8.26
N ALA A 142 -12.43 -7.04 -9.31
CA ALA A 142 -12.64 -8.49 -9.30
C ALA A 142 -11.33 -9.25 -9.11
N ALA A 143 -10.28 -8.85 -9.84
CA ALA A 143 -8.94 -9.43 -9.71
C ALA A 143 -8.39 -9.30 -8.28
N PHE A 144 -8.55 -8.12 -7.66
CA PHE A 144 -8.18 -7.95 -6.26
C PHE A 144 -8.99 -8.87 -5.32
N VAL A 145 -10.29 -9.05 -5.55
CA VAL A 145 -11.13 -9.96 -4.75
C VAL A 145 -10.69 -11.41 -4.93
N ASN A 146 -10.20 -11.77 -6.12
CA ASN A 146 -9.72 -13.11 -6.44
C ASN A 146 -8.55 -13.53 -5.54
N GLU A 147 -7.71 -12.59 -5.11
CA GLU A 147 -6.58 -12.88 -4.20
C GLU A 147 -7.02 -13.50 -2.86
N TYR A 148 -8.27 -13.30 -2.43
CA TYR A 148 -8.76 -13.81 -1.14
C TYR A 148 -10.11 -14.53 -1.19
N ASN A 149 -10.86 -14.46 -2.30
CA ASN A 149 -12.14 -15.16 -2.48
C ASN A 149 -12.42 -15.39 -3.97
N ASN A 150 -11.99 -16.55 -4.47
CA ASN A 150 -12.13 -16.94 -5.87
C ASN A 150 -13.61 -17.00 -6.32
N GLU A 151 -14.49 -17.61 -5.52
CA GLU A 151 -15.90 -17.78 -5.91
C GLU A 151 -16.62 -16.43 -6.10
N LEU A 152 -16.44 -15.51 -5.15
CA LEU A 152 -16.99 -14.16 -5.25
C LEU A 152 -16.37 -13.39 -6.41
N ALA A 153 -15.07 -13.57 -6.67
CA ALA A 153 -14.38 -12.91 -7.76
C ALA A 153 -14.87 -13.39 -9.13
N THR A 154 -15.11 -14.69 -9.31
CA THR A 154 -15.70 -15.24 -10.54
C THR A 154 -17.05 -14.60 -10.85
N ASN A 155 -17.91 -14.46 -9.84
CA ASN A 155 -19.18 -13.74 -10.01
C ASN A 155 -18.97 -12.28 -10.42
N TYR A 156 -17.96 -11.61 -9.87
CA TYR A 156 -17.63 -10.23 -10.21
C TYR A 156 -17.06 -10.09 -11.62
N PHE A 157 -16.21 -11.01 -12.06
CA PHE A 157 -15.72 -11.07 -13.43
C PHE A 157 -16.88 -11.21 -14.42
N ASN A 158 -17.77 -12.17 -14.19
CA ASN A 158 -18.94 -12.39 -15.04
C ASN A 158 -19.81 -11.13 -15.20
N ILE A 159 -20.02 -10.36 -14.11
CA ILE A 159 -20.76 -9.09 -14.17
C ILE A 159 -19.99 -8.04 -14.99
N ALA A 160 -18.68 -7.94 -14.78
CA ALA A 160 -17.84 -6.98 -15.49
C ALA A 160 -17.69 -7.31 -16.99
N ASP A 161 -17.65 -8.60 -17.35
CA ASP A 161 -17.62 -9.08 -18.73
C ASP A 161 -18.93 -8.77 -19.46
N LYS A 162 -20.09 -9.03 -18.83
CA LYS A 162 -21.39 -8.62 -19.38
C LYS A 162 -21.48 -7.13 -19.68
N ILE A 163 -20.87 -6.29 -18.85
CA ILE A 163 -20.84 -4.84 -19.10
C ILE A 163 -19.92 -4.51 -20.26
N ALA A 164 -18.75 -5.18 -20.36
CA ALA A 164 -17.83 -5.00 -21.48
C ALA A 164 -18.45 -5.42 -22.83
N GLU A 165 -19.32 -6.43 -22.83
CA GLU A 165 -20.06 -6.86 -24.03
C GLU A 165 -21.13 -5.85 -24.49
N LEU A 166 -21.55 -4.94 -23.60
CA LEU A 166 -22.54 -3.90 -23.89
C LEU A 166 -21.90 -2.55 -24.25
N GLU A 167 -20.57 -2.43 -24.16
CA GLU A 167 -19.78 -1.25 -24.54
C GLU A 167 -19.49 -1.22 -26.04
#